data_AF-A0A9D8SDC3-F1
#
_entry.id   AF-A0A9D8SDC3-F1
#
_cell.length_a   1.000
_cell.length_b   1.000
_cell.length_c   1.000
_cell.angle_alpha   90.00
_cell.angle_beta   90.00
_cell.angle_gamma   90.00
#
_symmetry.space_group_name_H-M   'P 1'
#
loop_
_entity.id
_entity.type
_entity.pdbx_description
1 polymer ?
#
loop_
_entity_poly.entity_id
_entity_poly.type
_entity_poly.pdbx_seq_one_letter_code
_entity_poly.pdbx_strand_id
1 'polypeptide(L)'
;MLEKLKNPFRFLPLRQAICWGIVAMILTAVYCWQVGLRVTSITQVNYAGGALWKATLQQVAVWLLFSAVLYVVAVVVSRSKVRFWSVAGYNLFARIPFDVMLLMFAFPMVRSIVGLAMDGNVARIMEYANLLSIIGVVSLLVSVWYFYWSYKAFSESTNVRNGKGVVTFIVSYLVAYVASGYLLIYI
;
A
#
# COMPACT_ATOMS: atom_id res chain seq x y z
N MET A 1 22.41 -3.72 -11.67
CA MET A 1 21.31 -4.43 -10.99
C MET A 1 20.54 -3.51 -10.03
N LEU A 2 21.21 -2.67 -9.22
CA LEU A 2 20.55 -1.69 -8.32
C LEU A 2 19.58 -0.70 -9.02
N GLU A 3 19.90 -0.23 -10.22
CA GLU A 3 19.03 0.67 -11.02
C GLU A 3 17.62 0.08 -11.23
N LYS A 4 17.54 -1.23 -11.50
CA LYS A 4 16.26 -1.94 -11.72
C LYS A 4 15.42 -2.02 -10.44
N LEU A 5 16.06 -2.08 -9.28
CA LEU A 5 15.36 -2.11 -7.99
C LEU A 5 14.87 -0.69 -7.58
N LYS A 6 15.64 0.34 -7.93
CA LYS A 6 15.29 1.74 -7.65
C LYS A 6 14.16 2.27 -8.54
N ASN A 7 14.06 1.83 -9.80
CA ASN A 7 12.96 2.23 -10.67
C ASN A 7 12.57 1.09 -11.62
N PRO A 8 11.85 0.06 -11.12
CA PRO A 8 11.47 -1.08 -11.93
C PRO A 8 10.53 -0.69 -13.09
N PHE A 9 9.75 0.37 -12.94
CA PHE A 9 8.72 0.81 -13.89
C PHE A 9 9.27 1.24 -15.26
N ARG A 10 10.54 1.64 -15.34
CA ARG A 10 11.20 1.93 -16.63
C ARG A 10 11.47 0.70 -17.48
N PHE A 11 11.68 -0.44 -16.82
CA PHE A 11 12.12 -1.68 -17.47
C PHE A 11 11.04 -2.75 -17.46
N LEU A 12 10.04 -2.63 -16.58
CA LEU A 12 8.98 -3.61 -16.39
C LEU A 12 7.83 -3.33 -17.38
N PRO A 13 7.55 -4.25 -18.32
CA PRO A 13 6.38 -4.14 -19.18
C PRO A 13 5.09 -4.13 -18.37
N LEU A 14 4.12 -3.32 -18.79
CA LEU A 14 2.85 -3.16 -18.08
C LEU A 14 2.13 -4.49 -17.79
N ARG A 15 2.15 -5.43 -18.75
CA ARG A 15 1.54 -6.76 -18.57
C ARG A 15 2.17 -7.51 -17.38
N GLN A 16 3.49 -7.48 -17.27
CA GLN A 16 4.19 -8.14 -16.17
C GLN A 16 3.91 -7.45 -14.83
N ALA A 17 3.88 -6.10 -14.81
CA ALA A 17 3.53 -5.35 -13.61
C ALA A 17 2.13 -5.73 -13.08
N ILE A 18 1.14 -5.83 -13.99
CA ILE A 18 -0.22 -6.26 -13.64
C ILE A 18 -0.20 -7.69 -13.10
N CYS A 19 0.45 -8.65 -13.78
CA CYS A 19 0.49 -10.03 -13.30
C CYS A 19 1.10 -10.15 -11.91
N TRP A 20 2.27 -9.55 -11.68
CA TRP A 20 2.94 -9.57 -10.37
C TRP A 20 2.11 -8.87 -9.30
N GLY A 21 1.49 -7.75 -9.64
CA GLY A 21 0.61 -7.02 -8.74
C GLY A 21 -0.64 -7.81 -8.36
N ILE A 22 -1.27 -8.52 -9.30
CA ILE A 22 -2.43 -9.39 -9.03
C ILE A 22 -2.01 -10.56 -8.15
N VAL A 23 -0.89 -11.22 -8.45
CA VAL A 23 -0.36 -12.32 -7.63
C VAL A 23 -0.13 -11.84 -6.19
N ALA A 24 0.56 -10.72 -6.01
CA ALA A 24 0.78 -10.13 -4.69
C ALA A 24 -0.54 -9.83 -3.97
N MET A 25 -1.50 -9.19 -4.65
CA MET A 25 -2.81 -8.88 -4.07
C MET A 25 -3.58 -10.13 -3.62
N ILE A 26 -3.58 -11.21 -4.41
CA ILE A 26 -4.23 -12.48 -4.05
C ILE A 26 -3.55 -13.08 -2.82
N LEU A 27 -2.22 -13.17 -2.83
CA LEU A 27 -1.45 -13.71 -1.69
C LEU A 27 -1.71 -12.90 -0.42
N THR A 28 -1.72 -11.57 -0.53
CA THR A 28 -1.97 -10.67 0.59
C THR A 28 -3.41 -10.79 1.09
N ALA A 29 -4.40 -10.98 0.22
CA ALA A 29 -5.79 -11.18 0.62
C ALA A 29 -5.96 -12.49 1.42
N VAL A 30 -5.37 -13.59 0.93
CA VAL A 30 -5.36 -14.89 1.65
C VAL A 30 -4.65 -14.75 2.98
N TYR A 31 -3.50 -14.08 3.00
CA TYR A 31 -2.72 -13.87 4.20
C TYR A 31 -3.47 -13.03 5.25
N CYS A 32 -4.08 -11.91 4.84
CA CYS A 32 -4.87 -11.07 5.74
C CYS A 32 -6.03 -11.86 6.36
N TRP A 33 -6.70 -12.69 5.55
CA TRP A 33 -7.75 -13.58 6.04
C TRP A 33 -7.25 -14.59 7.08
N GLN A 34 -6.11 -15.25 6.83
CA GLN A 34 -5.53 -16.23 7.77
C GLN A 34 -5.08 -15.60 9.08
N VAL A 35 -4.54 -14.38 9.03
CA VAL A 35 -3.98 -13.69 10.21
C VAL A 35 -5.05 -12.86 10.95
N GLY A 36 -6.24 -12.71 10.37
CA GLY A 36 -7.34 -11.92 10.95
C GLY A 36 -7.17 -10.41 10.76
N LEU A 37 -6.35 -10.00 9.79
CA LEU A 37 -6.14 -8.59 9.43
C LEU A 37 -7.23 -8.09 8.49
N ARG A 38 -7.63 -6.85 8.69
CA ARG A 38 -8.54 -6.10 7.83
C ARG A 38 -7.86 -4.82 7.37
N VAL A 39 -7.85 -4.58 6.06
CA VAL A 39 -7.39 -3.31 5.48
C VAL A 39 -8.42 -2.25 5.81
N THR A 40 -7.97 -1.11 6.36
CA THR A 40 -8.84 0.00 6.78
C THR A 40 -8.55 1.32 6.08
N SER A 41 -7.41 1.42 5.40
CA SER A 41 -7.10 2.49 4.45
C SER A 41 -6.04 2.02 3.46
N ILE A 42 -5.50 2.91 2.62
CA ILE A 42 -4.43 2.58 1.66
C ILE A 42 -3.23 1.89 2.33
N THR A 43 -2.88 2.32 3.54
CA THR A 43 -1.67 1.85 4.26
C THR A 43 -1.95 1.46 5.70
N GLN A 44 -3.21 1.29 6.11
CA GLN A 44 -3.55 0.85 7.47
C GLN A 44 -4.27 -0.49 7.47
N VAL A 45 -3.97 -1.26 8.51
CA VAL A 45 -4.58 -2.55 8.81
C VAL A 45 -4.93 -2.61 10.28
N ASN A 46 -6.01 -3.33 10.61
CA ASN A 46 -6.46 -3.57 11.99
C ASN A 46 -6.85 -5.03 12.17
N TYR A 47 -6.89 -5.51 13.40
CA TYR A 47 -7.48 -6.82 13.72
C TYR A 47 -8.98 -6.71 13.82
N ALA A 48 -9.68 -7.31 12.86
CA ALA A 48 -11.15 -7.39 12.87
C ALA A 48 -11.66 -8.71 12.26
N GLY A 49 -10.78 -9.50 11.64
CA GLY A 49 -11.17 -10.69 10.90
C GLY A 49 -12.16 -10.40 9.76
N GLY A 50 -12.70 -11.47 9.18
CA GLY A 50 -13.70 -11.40 8.12
C GLY A 50 -13.63 -12.60 7.19
N ALA A 51 -14.56 -12.67 6.25
CA ALA A 51 -14.51 -13.67 5.19
C ALA A 51 -13.44 -13.32 4.15
N LEU A 52 -12.85 -14.33 3.50
CA LEU A 52 -11.83 -14.14 2.45
C LEU A 52 -12.30 -13.23 1.31
N TRP A 53 -13.58 -13.32 0.92
CA TRP A 53 -14.15 -12.46 -0.12
C TRP A 53 -14.14 -10.98 0.30
N LYS A 54 -14.37 -10.68 1.59
CA LYS A 54 -14.31 -9.31 2.11
C LYS A 54 -12.87 -8.79 2.08
N ALA A 55 -11.91 -9.58 2.54
CA ALA A 55 -10.49 -9.22 2.49
C ALA A 55 -10.05 -8.93 1.05
N THR A 56 -10.47 -9.77 0.10
CA THR A 56 -10.19 -9.58 -1.33
C THR A 56 -10.85 -8.31 -1.87
N LEU A 57 -12.13 -8.08 -1.56
CA LEU A 57 -12.87 -6.92 -2.01
C LEU A 57 -12.28 -5.61 -1.48
N GLN A 58 -11.86 -5.58 -0.22
CA GLN A 58 -11.19 -4.42 0.39
C GLN A 58 -9.86 -4.11 -0.31
N GLN A 59 -9.06 -5.14 -0.61
CA GLN A 59 -7.79 -4.96 -1.33
C GLN A 59 -8.00 -4.36 -2.74
N VAL A 60 -8.98 -4.89 -3.47
CA VAL A 60 -9.35 -4.41 -4.81
C VAL A 60 -9.92 -2.99 -4.75
N ALA A 61 -10.83 -2.72 -3.81
CA ALA A 61 -11.49 -1.42 -3.67
C ALA A 61 -10.49 -0.30 -3.37
N VAL A 62 -9.55 -0.54 -2.44
CA VAL A 62 -8.49 0.42 -2.10
C VAL A 62 -7.55 0.68 -3.27
N TRP A 63 -7.11 -0.38 -3.94
CA TRP A 63 -6.23 -0.24 -5.10
C TRP A 63 -6.93 0.53 -6.23
N LEU A 64 -8.18 0.20 -6.52
CA LEU A 64 -8.95 0.84 -7.58
C LEU A 64 -9.21 2.31 -7.25
N LEU A 65 -9.61 2.61 -6.01
CA LEU A 65 -9.80 3.98 -5.53
C LEU A 65 -8.53 4.80 -5.70
N PHE A 66 -7.39 4.30 -5.21
CA PHE A 66 -6.13 5.04 -5.30
C PHE A 66 -5.71 5.24 -6.77
N SER A 67 -5.85 4.21 -7.59
CA SER A 67 -5.56 4.29 -9.02
C SER A 67 -6.48 5.27 -9.76
N ALA A 68 -7.75 5.34 -9.39
CA ALA A 68 -8.71 6.29 -9.95
C ALA A 68 -8.36 7.73 -9.58
N VAL A 69 -8.04 8.00 -8.31
CA VAL A 69 -7.62 9.33 -7.86
C VAL A 69 -6.35 9.77 -8.59
N LEU A 70 -5.33 8.91 -8.66
CA LEU A 70 -4.10 9.19 -9.42
C LEU A 70 -4.38 9.47 -10.89
N TYR A 71 -5.27 8.70 -11.52
CA TYR A 71 -5.63 8.89 -12.93
C TYR A 71 -6.35 10.21 -13.17
N VAL A 72 -7.38 10.54 -12.38
CA VAL A 72 -8.16 11.78 -12.52
C VAL A 72 -7.25 13.00 -12.38
N VAL A 73 -6.43 13.03 -11.33
CA VAL A 73 -5.50 14.14 -11.11
C VAL A 73 -4.45 14.20 -12.22
N ALA A 74 -3.93 13.06 -12.68
CA ALA A 74 -2.96 13.03 -13.77
C ALA A 74 -3.53 13.57 -15.09
N VAL A 75 -4.79 13.25 -15.42
CA VAL A 75 -5.44 13.77 -16.64
C VAL A 75 -5.54 15.30 -16.61
N VAL A 76 -5.82 15.88 -15.44
CA VAL A 76 -5.88 17.35 -15.28
C VAL A 76 -4.50 18.00 -15.35
N VAL A 77 -3.49 17.35 -14.77
CA VAL A 77 -2.18 17.96 -14.51
C VAL A 77 -1.16 17.69 -15.62
N SER A 78 -1.27 16.55 -16.30
CA SER A 78 -0.33 16.10 -17.34
C SER A 78 -0.61 16.81 -18.67
N ARG A 79 0.47 17.12 -19.39
CA ARG A 79 0.40 17.62 -20.77
C ARG A 79 0.37 16.50 -21.81
N SER A 80 0.40 15.24 -21.37
CA SER A 80 0.53 14.05 -22.22
C SER A 80 -0.68 13.13 -22.10
N LYS A 81 -0.84 12.21 -23.05
CA LYS A 81 -1.93 11.22 -23.02
C LYS A 81 -1.73 10.22 -21.89
N VAL A 82 -2.49 10.37 -20.82
CA VAL A 82 -2.50 9.44 -19.67
C VAL A 82 -3.41 8.24 -19.97
N ARG A 83 -2.89 7.03 -19.81
CA ARG A 83 -3.66 5.78 -19.95
C ARG A 83 -3.98 5.23 -18.57
N PHE A 84 -5.26 4.99 -18.28
CA PHE A 84 -5.70 4.46 -16.99
C PHE A 84 -4.93 3.20 -16.58
N TRP A 85 -4.86 2.21 -17.47
CA TRP A 85 -4.18 0.94 -17.17
C TRP A 85 -2.69 1.09 -16.89
N SER A 86 -2.01 2.09 -17.45
CA SER A 86 -0.61 2.37 -17.12
C SER A 86 -0.47 2.88 -15.67
N VAL A 87 -1.39 3.74 -15.22
CA VAL A 87 -1.41 4.23 -13.83
C VAL A 87 -1.81 3.09 -12.90
N ALA A 88 -2.94 2.43 -13.15
CA ALA A 88 -3.50 1.40 -12.29
C ALA A 88 -2.58 0.17 -12.17
N GLY A 89 -2.02 -0.30 -13.29
CA GLY A 89 -1.17 -1.49 -13.31
C GLY A 89 0.18 -1.29 -12.62
N TYR A 90 0.84 -0.14 -12.85
CA TYR A 90 2.07 0.17 -12.13
C TYR A 90 1.83 0.51 -10.66
N ASN A 91 0.70 1.15 -10.32
CA ASN A 91 0.31 1.37 -8.93
C ASN A 91 0.04 0.05 -8.19
N LEU A 92 -0.56 -0.94 -8.88
CA LEU A 92 -0.77 -2.28 -8.31
C LEU A 92 0.57 -2.94 -7.95
N PHE A 93 1.53 -2.91 -8.87
CA PHE A 93 2.88 -3.43 -8.63
C PHE A 93 3.62 -2.65 -7.53
N ALA A 94 3.48 -1.33 -7.49
CA ALA A 94 4.11 -0.49 -6.49
C ALA A 94 3.67 -0.78 -5.05
N ARG A 95 2.55 -1.50 -4.87
CA ARG A 95 2.03 -1.90 -3.56
C ARG A 95 2.79 -3.05 -2.90
N ILE A 96 3.55 -3.83 -3.67
CA ILE A 96 4.26 -5.01 -3.17
C ILE A 96 5.10 -4.75 -1.90
N PRO A 97 5.86 -3.64 -1.76
CA PRO A 97 6.59 -3.38 -0.52
C PRO A 97 5.66 -3.29 0.71
N PHE A 98 4.49 -2.67 0.59
CA PHE A 98 3.50 -2.65 1.66
C PHE A 98 2.97 -4.06 1.96
N ASP A 99 2.67 -4.84 0.92
CA ASP A 99 2.22 -6.22 1.08
C ASP A 99 3.26 -7.09 1.81
N VAL A 100 4.54 -6.91 1.50
CA VAL A 100 5.67 -7.57 2.19
C VAL A 100 5.75 -7.12 3.65
N MET A 101 5.48 -5.84 3.95
CA MET A 101 5.44 -5.34 5.32
C MET A 101 4.44 -6.14 6.16
N LEU A 102 3.29 -6.51 5.60
CA LEU A 102 2.25 -7.23 6.34
C LEU A 102 2.72 -8.61 6.82
N LEU A 103 3.74 -9.22 6.19
CA LEU A 103 4.29 -10.50 6.63
C LEU A 103 4.83 -10.48 8.07
N MET A 104 5.16 -9.30 8.63
CA MET A 104 5.56 -9.19 10.04
C MET A 104 4.48 -9.68 11.01
N PHE A 105 3.21 -9.66 10.61
CA PHE A 105 2.10 -10.15 11.44
C PHE A 105 2.01 -11.68 11.47
N ALA A 106 2.88 -12.40 10.75
CA ALA A 106 2.95 -13.85 10.79
C ALA A 106 3.50 -14.29 12.16
N PHE A 107 4.38 -13.47 12.74
CA PHE A 107 4.98 -13.71 14.05
C PHE A 107 3.95 -13.49 15.16
N PRO A 108 3.61 -14.52 15.96
CA PRO A 108 2.63 -14.40 17.05
C PRO A 108 2.96 -13.27 18.04
N MET A 109 4.25 -13.05 18.30
CA MET A 109 4.74 -12.00 19.19
C MET A 109 4.35 -10.59 18.71
N VAL A 110 4.40 -10.33 17.40
CA VAL A 110 3.99 -9.03 16.84
C VAL A 110 2.48 -8.83 17.04
N ARG A 111 1.69 -9.89 16.84
CA ARG A 111 0.23 -9.86 17.03
C ARG A 111 -0.15 -9.61 18.48
N SER A 112 0.51 -10.28 19.42
CA SER A 112 0.26 -10.09 20.86
C SER A 112 0.60 -8.68 21.31
N ILE A 113 1.71 -8.11 20.83
CA ILE A 113 2.10 -6.73 21.19
C ILE A 113 1.08 -5.73 20.63
N VAL A 114 0.64 -5.90 19.39
CA VAL A 114 -0.40 -5.01 18.83
C VAL A 114 -1.74 -5.17 19.56
N GLY A 115 -2.11 -6.39 19.96
CA GLY A 115 -3.27 -6.61 20.83
C GLY A 115 -3.15 -5.87 22.16
N LEU A 116 -2.00 -5.99 22.84
CA LEU A 116 -1.73 -5.27 24.09
C LEU A 116 -1.77 -3.75 23.92
N ALA A 117 -1.33 -3.24 22.77
CA ALA A 117 -1.43 -1.82 22.42
C ALA A 117 -2.88 -1.35 22.28
N MET A 118 -3.75 -2.18 21.71
CA MET A 118 -5.18 -1.90 21.61
C MET A 118 -5.89 -1.95 22.97
N ASP A 119 -5.42 -2.82 23.88
CA ASP A 119 -5.95 -2.94 25.25
C ASP A 119 -5.49 -1.80 26.19
N GLY A 120 -4.58 -0.93 25.75
CA GLY A 120 -4.12 0.23 26.51
C GLY A 120 -3.21 -0.10 27.71
N ASN A 121 -2.69 -1.33 27.81
CA ASN A 121 -1.84 -1.75 28.93
C ASN A 121 -0.39 -1.30 28.75
N VAL A 122 -0.14 0.00 28.98
CA VAL A 122 1.16 0.67 28.76
C VAL A 122 2.32 -0.04 29.49
N ALA A 123 2.10 -0.54 30.71
CA ALA A 123 3.14 -1.21 31.48
C ALA A 123 3.67 -2.46 30.77
N ARG A 124 2.79 -3.30 30.21
CA ARG A 124 3.19 -4.50 29.46
C ARG A 124 3.76 -4.19 28.09
N ILE A 125 3.33 -3.10 27.46
CA ILE A 125 3.89 -2.65 26.16
C ILE A 125 5.36 -2.23 26.34
N MET A 126 5.71 -1.60 27.46
CA MET A 126 7.07 -1.16 27.76
C MET A 126 8.07 -2.32 27.90
N GLU A 127 7.61 -3.51 28.30
CA GLU A 127 8.45 -4.72 28.30
C GLU A 127 8.96 -5.09 26.89
N TYR A 128 8.23 -4.66 25.85
CA TYR A 128 8.56 -4.90 24.45
C TYR A 128 9.12 -3.67 23.72
N ALA A 129 9.53 -2.62 24.44
CA ALA A 129 9.95 -1.34 23.85
C ALA A 129 11.04 -1.47 22.77
N ASN A 130 12.05 -2.33 23.00
CA ASN A 130 13.12 -2.57 22.03
C ASN A 130 12.59 -3.21 20.74
N LEU A 131 11.73 -4.22 20.86
CA LEU A 131 11.15 -4.89 19.70
C LEU A 131 10.18 -3.99 18.94
N LEU A 132 9.37 -3.19 19.65
CA LEU A 132 8.51 -2.17 19.05
C LEU A 132 9.31 -1.13 18.27
N SER A 133 10.46 -0.71 18.80
CA SER A 133 11.36 0.22 18.11
C SER A 133 11.90 -0.39 16.82
N ILE A 134 12.31 -1.66 16.85
CA ILE A 134 12.77 -2.38 15.66
C ILE A 134 11.64 -2.50 14.63
N ILE A 135 10.44 -2.93 15.03
CA ILE A 135 9.25 -3.03 14.16
C ILE A 135 8.93 -1.66 13.55
N GLY A 136 8.97 -0.59 14.35
CA GLY A 136 8.73 0.77 13.90
C GLY A 136 9.73 1.22 12.84
N VAL A 137 11.03 0.99 13.06
CA VAL A 137 12.08 1.32 12.10
C VAL A 137 11.93 0.51 10.81
N VAL A 138 11.70 -0.80 10.90
CA VAL A 138 11.46 -1.65 9.73
C VAL A 138 10.23 -1.19 8.95
N SER A 139 9.13 -0.89 9.64
CA SER A 139 7.89 -0.38 9.04
C SER A 139 8.10 0.95 8.33
N LEU A 140 8.90 1.85 8.93
CA LEU A 140 9.24 3.14 8.35
C LEU A 140 10.05 2.97 7.06
N LEU A 141 11.08 2.12 7.07
CA LEU A 141 11.92 1.87 5.89
C LEU A 141 11.10 1.27 4.73
N VAL A 142 10.23 0.30 5.02
CA VAL A 142 9.36 -0.31 4.01
C VAL A 142 8.29 0.68 3.52
N SER A 143 7.78 1.55 4.39
CA SER A 143 6.86 2.62 4.00
C SER A 143 7.52 3.62 3.05
N VAL A 144 8.74 4.06 3.34
CA VAL A 144 9.51 4.93 2.44
C VAL A 144 9.71 4.24 1.08
N TRP A 145 9.99 2.94 1.08
CA TRP A 145 10.08 2.16 -0.16
C TRP A 145 8.76 2.15 -0.93
N TYR A 146 7.63 1.83 -0.28
CA TYR A 146 6.30 1.86 -0.88
C TYR A 146 5.96 3.22 -1.51
N PHE A 147 6.17 4.32 -0.77
CA PHE A 147 5.90 5.67 -1.26
C PHE A 147 6.79 6.04 -2.44
N TYR A 148 8.06 5.69 -2.36
CA TYR A 148 9.01 5.95 -3.43
C TYR A 148 8.65 5.19 -4.71
N TRP A 149 8.30 3.90 -4.60
CA TRP A 149 7.83 3.10 -5.74
C TRP A 149 6.51 3.61 -6.31
N SER A 150 5.56 3.97 -5.46
CA SER A 150 4.25 4.51 -5.88
C SER A 150 4.40 5.83 -6.63
N TYR A 151 5.29 6.72 -6.17
CA TYR A 151 5.60 7.96 -6.88
C TYR A 151 6.29 7.67 -8.23
N LYS A 152 7.25 6.75 -8.30
CA LYS A 152 7.91 6.40 -9.56
C LYS A 152 6.92 5.78 -10.56
N ALA A 153 6.04 4.90 -10.11
CA ALA A 153 4.95 4.35 -10.92
C ALA A 153 4.06 5.46 -11.50
N PHE A 154 3.62 6.41 -10.66
CA PHE A 154 2.84 7.56 -11.08
C PHE A 154 3.59 8.43 -12.09
N SER A 155 4.85 8.75 -11.81
CA SER A 155 5.65 9.65 -12.63
C SER A 155 5.97 9.07 -14.02
N GLU A 156 6.28 7.77 -14.10
CA GLU A 156 6.52 7.10 -15.38
C GLU A 156 5.23 6.86 -16.18
N SER A 157 4.08 6.65 -15.52
CA SER A 157 2.80 6.46 -16.22
C SER A 157 2.16 7.74 -16.73
N THR A 158 2.49 8.90 -16.15
CA THR A 158 1.82 10.19 -16.42
C THR A 158 2.73 11.25 -17.01
N ASN A 159 4.04 10.99 -17.04
CA ASN A 159 5.11 11.93 -17.40
C ASN A 159 5.12 13.22 -16.56
N VAL A 160 4.43 13.25 -15.41
CA VAL A 160 4.50 14.36 -14.44
C VAL A 160 5.70 14.11 -13.52
N ARG A 161 6.70 14.99 -13.58
CA ARG A 161 8.01 14.83 -12.93
C ARG A 161 8.33 15.99 -12.00
N ASN A 162 9.43 15.85 -11.25
CA ASN A 162 10.02 16.87 -10.38
C ASN A 162 9.05 17.33 -9.27
N GLY A 163 9.27 18.52 -8.70
CA GLY A 163 8.46 19.06 -7.60
C GLY A 163 6.96 19.05 -7.88
N LYS A 164 6.55 19.40 -9.11
CA LYS A 164 5.15 19.33 -9.54
C LYS A 164 4.58 17.91 -9.41
N GLY A 165 5.31 16.89 -9.85
CA GLY A 165 4.91 15.49 -9.72
C GLY A 165 4.82 15.04 -8.25
N VAL A 166 5.79 15.41 -7.42
CA VAL A 166 5.80 15.08 -6.00
C VAL A 166 4.59 15.66 -5.28
N VAL A 167 4.32 16.96 -5.45
CA VAL A 167 3.16 17.63 -4.84
C VAL A 167 1.85 16.99 -5.31
N THR A 168 1.73 16.73 -6.62
CA THR A 168 0.54 16.10 -7.20
C THR A 168 0.28 14.71 -6.60
N PHE A 169 1.34 13.91 -6.44
CA PHE A 169 1.26 12.59 -5.84
C PHE A 169 0.86 12.65 -4.36
N ILE A 170 1.47 13.54 -3.57
CA ILE A 170 1.15 13.70 -2.14
C ILE A 170 -0.33 14.08 -1.96
N VAL A 171 -0.82 15.07 -2.70
CA VAL A 171 -2.23 15.48 -2.63
C VAL A 171 -3.16 14.33 -3.01
N SER A 172 -2.84 13.62 -4.10
CA SER A 172 -3.62 12.45 -4.55
C SER A 172 -3.65 11.35 -3.50
N TYR A 173 -2.51 11.07 -2.86
CA TYR A 173 -2.41 10.08 -1.80
C TYR A 173 -3.25 10.47 -0.58
N LEU A 174 -3.18 11.73 -0.12
CA LEU A 174 -3.97 12.20 1.02
C LEU A 174 -5.47 12.11 0.75
N VAL A 175 -5.92 12.53 -0.44
CA VAL A 175 -7.32 12.40 -0.86
C VAL A 175 -7.75 10.95 -0.85
N ALA A 176 -6.95 10.07 -1.45
CA ALA A 176 -7.28 8.66 -1.54
C ALA A 176 -7.22 7.97 -0.16
N TYR A 177 -6.33 8.37 0.73
CA TYR A 177 -6.23 7.86 2.09
C TYR A 177 -7.50 8.17 2.89
N VAL A 178 -7.94 9.43 2.89
CA VAL A 178 -9.18 9.84 3.55
C VAL A 178 -10.39 9.13 2.93
N ALA A 179 -10.50 9.13 1.60
CA ALA A 179 -11.59 8.46 0.89
C ALA A 179 -11.63 6.94 1.17
N SER A 180 -10.47 6.29 1.30
CA SER A 180 -10.40 4.87 1.59
C SER A 180 -10.94 4.51 2.97
N GLY A 181 -10.71 5.37 3.97
CA GLY A 181 -11.26 5.19 5.31
C GLY A 181 -12.79 5.18 5.31
N TYR A 182 -13.42 6.10 4.55
CA TYR A 182 -14.88 6.11 4.39
C TYR A 182 -15.40 4.94 3.58
N LEU A 183 -14.74 4.60 2.47
CA LEU A 183 -15.17 3.52 1.57
C LEU A 183 -15.21 2.17 2.30
N LEU A 184 -14.19 1.90 3.12
CA LEU A 184 -14.02 0.59 3.76
C LEU A 184 -14.92 0.36 4.97
N ILE A 185 -15.55 1.40 5.52
CA ILE A 185 -16.59 1.24 6.56
C ILE A 185 -17.78 0.43 6.01
N TYR A 186 -18.09 0.60 4.72
CA TYR A 186 -19.23 -0.05 4.07
C TYR A 186 -18.94 -1.45 3.51
N ILE A 187 -17.71 -1.97 3.66
CA ILE A 187 -17.26 -3.28 3.14
C ILE A 187 -16.84 -4.23 4.27
#